data_AF-A0A8R1XQW9-F1
#
_entry.id   AF-A0A8R1XQW9-F1
#
_cell.length_a   1.000
_cell.length_b   1.000
_cell.length_c   1.000
_cell.angle_alpha   90.00
_cell.angle_beta   90.00
_cell.angle_gamma   90.00
#
_symmetry.space_group_name_H-M   'P 1'
#
loop_
_entity.id
_entity.type
_entity.pdbx_description
1 polymer ?
#
loop_
_entity_poly.entity_id
_entity_poly.type
_entity_poly.pdbx_seq_one_letter_code
_entity_poly.pdbx_strand_id
1 'polypeptide(L)'
;MILKIQKVNEFTGKLHELRVALNDLREICLFITKCEKINGELEGERRLHADELRQINQDINHLEDTFKSLKNGNDAKKDSLTQKYREIERDLNCTNEILCETGIPETDLLTNEILFPSKFDEMIDNNAANHLTLTTPLVLNQLSHLSFLEMLNRHRNQILGSSDRILCTSGGITRATATASITSIMSAISEPAKMKKCQTCEQLIHRNAPICPRCKAKSRSKYSKRSRKLE
;
A
#
# COMPACT_ATOMS: atom_id res chain seq x y z
N MET A 1 35.86 71.31 -34.26
CA MET A 1 34.43 70.89 -34.30
C MET A 1 34.30 69.38 -34.51
N ILE A 2 34.97 68.82 -35.53
CA ILE A 2 34.96 67.38 -35.88
C ILE A 2 35.23 66.46 -34.68
N LEU A 3 36.30 66.71 -33.90
CA LEU A 3 36.62 65.91 -32.71
C LEU A 3 35.51 65.88 -31.65
N LYS A 4 34.77 66.99 -31.48
CA LYS A 4 33.63 67.03 -30.55
C LYS A 4 32.49 66.15 -31.03
N ILE A 5 32.17 66.20 -32.33
CA ILE A 5 31.13 65.38 -32.96
C ILE A 5 31.48 63.90 -32.86
N GLN A 6 32.73 63.53 -33.17
CA GLN A 6 33.21 62.15 -33.05
C GLN A 6 33.01 61.62 -31.62
N LYS A 7 33.40 62.41 -30.62
CA LYS A 7 33.25 62.01 -29.21
C LYS A 7 31.78 61.88 -28.79
N VAL A 8 30.90 62.75 -29.28
CA VAL A 8 29.45 62.62 -29.07
C VAL A 8 28.90 61.33 -29.70
N ASN A 9 29.35 60.98 -30.90
CA ASN A 9 28.94 59.74 -31.57
C ASN A 9 29.42 58.50 -30.79
N GLU A 10 30.67 58.51 -30.29
CA GLU A 10 31.20 57.44 -29.43
C GLU A 10 30.39 57.28 -28.13
N PHE A 11 30.04 58.39 -27.47
CA PHE A 11 29.18 58.35 -26.29
C PHE A 11 27.77 57.84 -26.61
N THR A 12 27.22 58.22 -27.76
CA THR A 12 25.90 57.76 -28.21
C THR A 12 25.90 56.25 -28.49
N GLY A 13 26.96 55.72 -29.11
CA GLY A 13 27.16 54.29 -29.30
C GLY A 13 27.24 53.53 -27.98
N LYS A 14 28.07 53.98 -27.05
CA LYS A 14 28.16 53.37 -25.70
C LYS A 14 26.84 53.41 -24.93
N LEU A 15 26.08 54.50 -25.04
CA LEU A 15 24.77 54.61 -24.41
C LEU A 15 23.76 53.62 -25.02
N HIS A 16 23.83 53.39 -26.33
CA HIS A 16 23.03 52.36 -26.99
C HIS A 16 23.40 50.96 -26.52
N GLU A 17 24.70 50.62 -26.47
CA GLU A 17 25.19 49.33 -25.95
C GLU A 17 24.72 49.08 -24.51
N LEU A 18 24.84 50.09 -23.63
CA LEU A 18 24.36 49.99 -22.25
C LEU A 18 22.85 49.78 -22.17
N ARG A 19 22.07 50.40 -23.06
CA ARG A 19 20.61 50.22 -23.11
C ARG A 19 20.23 48.80 -23.54
N VAL A 20 20.94 48.24 -24.51
CA VAL A 20 20.75 46.84 -24.94
C VAL A 20 21.09 45.90 -23.80
N ALA A 21 22.25 46.05 -23.16
CA ALA A 21 22.66 45.22 -22.02
C ALA A 21 21.68 45.29 -20.83
N LEU A 22 21.12 46.47 -20.56
CA LEU A 22 20.10 46.64 -19.52
C LEU A 22 18.79 45.92 -19.85
N ASN A 23 18.39 45.92 -21.12
CA ASN A 23 17.22 45.18 -21.59
C ASN A 23 17.44 43.67 -21.48
N ASP A 24 18.61 43.17 -21.88
CA ASP A 24 18.95 41.75 -21.77
C ASP A 24 18.96 41.28 -20.31
N LEU A 25 19.51 42.10 -19.40
CA LEU A 25 19.46 41.82 -17.96
C LEU A 25 18.02 41.74 -17.44
N ARG A 26 17.13 42.62 -17.91
CA ARG A 26 15.72 42.60 -17.53
C ARG A 26 15.03 41.30 -17.96
N GLU A 27 15.27 40.85 -19.18
CA GLU A 27 14.72 39.59 -19.69
C GLU A 27 15.24 38.38 -18.90
N ILE A 28 16.54 38.37 -18.55
CA ILE A 28 17.13 37.33 -17.70
C ILE A 28 16.46 37.32 -16.32
N CYS A 29 16.24 38.48 -15.69
CA CYS A 29 15.54 38.56 -14.40
C CYS A 29 14.10 38.01 -14.46
N LEU A 30 13.37 38.29 -15.55
CA LEU A 30 12.03 37.74 -15.77
C LEU A 30 12.08 36.22 -15.94
N PHE A 31 13.06 35.71 -16.68
CA PHE A 31 13.25 34.28 -16.87
C PHE A 31 13.59 33.56 -15.56
N ILE A 32 14.49 34.12 -14.74
CA ILE A 32 14.83 33.58 -13.41
C ILE A 32 13.58 33.50 -12.54
N THR A 33 12.79 34.58 -12.48
CA THR A 33 11.53 34.61 -11.71
C THR A 33 10.57 33.50 -12.17
N LYS A 34 10.49 33.25 -13.49
CA LYS A 34 9.67 32.17 -14.05
C LYS A 34 10.21 30.78 -13.66
N CYS A 35 11.52 30.59 -13.69
CA CYS A 35 12.16 29.34 -13.26
C CYS A 35 11.91 29.07 -11.77
N GLU A 36 12.01 30.08 -10.92
CA GLU A 36 11.73 29.97 -9.47
C GLU A 36 10.28 29.58 -9.21
N LYS A 37 9.33 30.14 -9.97
CA LYS A 37 7.92 29.76 -9.88
C LYS A 37 7.71 28.28 -10.23
N ILE A 38 8.22 27.82 -11.37
CA ILE A 38 8.10 26.41 -11.80
C ILE A 38 8.78 25.48 -10.79
N ASN A 39 9.94 25.88 -10.26
CA ASN A 39 10.63 25.11 -9.22
C ASN A 39 9.77 25.00 -7.95
N GLY A 40 9.10 26.07 -7.53
CA GLY A 40 8.15 26.04 -6.41
C GLY A 40 6.96 25.10 -6.65
N GLU A 41 6.42 25.09 -7.87
CA GLU A 41 5.33 24.18 -8.27
C GLU A 41 5.78 22.70 -8.21
N LEU A 42 6.96 22.39 -8.77
CA LEU A 42 7.53 21.05 -8.74
C LEU A 42 7.87 20.57 -7.32
N GLU A 43 8.38 21.46 -6.47
CA GLU A 43 8.62 21.15 -5.05
C GLU A 43 7.32 20.90 -4.29
N GLY A 44 6.25 21.63 -4.65
CA GLY A 44 4.89 21.39 -4.16
C GLY A 44 4.37 20.01 -4.55
N GLU A 45 4.46 19.65 -5.83
CA GLU A 45 4.08 18.32 -6.34
C GLU A 45 4.89 17.20 -5.66
N ARG A 46 6.19 17.39 -5.52
CA ARG A 46 7.06 16.43 -4.82
C ARG A 46 6.62 16.20 -3.36
N ARG A 47 6.19 17.26 -2.67
CA ARG A 47 5.66 17.17 -1.31
C ARG A 47 4.34 16.40 -1.28
N LEU A 48 3.41 16.71 -2.19
CA LEU A 48 2.13 16.01 -2.30
C LEU A 48 2.32 14.50 -2.55
N HIS A 49 3.21 14.12 -3.47
CA HIS A 49 3.55 12.70 -3.70
C HIS A 49 4.17 12.05 -2.45
N ALA A 50 5.01 12.76 -1.70
CA ALA A 50 5.58 12.24 -0.46
C ALA A 50 4.50 12.02 0.62
N ASP A 51 3.46 12.86 0.65
CA ASP A 51 2.34 12.76 1.59
C ASP A 51 1.41 11.59 1.20
N GLU A 52 1.11 11.46 -0.10
CA GLU A 52 0.35 10.33 -0.66
C GLU A 52 1.02 8.99 -0.35
N LEU A 53 2.34 8.88 -0.54
CA LEU A 53 3.09 7.68 -0.19
C LEU A 53 3.05 7.35 1.30
N ARG A 54 2.99 8.37 2.18
CA ARG A 54 2.81 8.14 3.63
C ARG A 54 1.42 7.60 3.92
N GLN A 55 0.39 8.15 3.26
CA GLN A 55 -0.98 7.66 3.40
C GLN A 55 -1.09 6.20 2.94
N ILE A 56 -0.55 5.86 1.76
CA ILE A 56 -0.57 4.48 1.24
C ILE A 56 0.10 3.51 2.22
N ASN A 57 1.25 3.89 2.80
CA ASN A 57 1.92 3.03 3.79
C ASN A 57 1.12 2.88 5.08
N GLN A 58 0.40 3.91 5.52
CA GLN A 58 -0.51 3.83 6.67
C GLN A 58 -1.69 2.90 6.35
N ASP A 59 -2.28 3.02 5.17
CA ASP A 59 -3.39 2.19 4.71
C ASP A 59 -2.97 0.71 4.61
N ILE A 60 -1.76 0.43 4.10
CA ILE A 60 -1.19 -0.93 4.07
C ILE A 60 -1.15 -1.52 5.48
N ASN A 61 -0.57 -0.82 6.44
CA ASN A 61 -0.49 -1.31 7.83
C ASN A 61 -1.89 -1.53 8.42
N HIS A 62 -2.83 -0.62 8.18
CA HIS A 62 -4.21 -0.75 8.67
C HIS A 62 -4.93 -1.96 8.06
N LEU A 63 -4.74 -2.22 6.76
CA LEU A 63 -5.28 -3.38 6.08
C LEU A 63 -4.65 -4.68 6.56
N GLU A 64 -3.34 -4.69 6.81
CA GLU A 64 -2.64 -5.84 7.39
C GLU A 64 -3.17 -6.19 8.78
N ASP A 65 -3.37 -5.18 9.64
CA ASP A 65 -3.96 -5.36 10.98
C ASP A 65 -5.40 -5.88 10.89
N THR A 66 -6.19 -5.35 9.97
CA THR A 66 -7.57 -5.80 9.72
C THR A 66 -7.59 -7.26 9.26
N PHE A 67 -6.73 -7.63 8.31
CA PHE A 67 -6.61 -8.99 7.81
C PHE A 67 -6.18 -9.96 8.93
N LYS A 68 -5.22 -9.56 9.76
CA LYS A 68 -4.77 -10.34 10.91
C LYS A 68 -5.89 -10.53 11.93
N SER A 69 -6.63 -9.47 12.24
CA SER A 69 -7.79 -9.53 13.15
C SER A 69 -8.88 -10.47 12.63
N LEU A 70 -9.25 -10.34 11.35
CA LEU A 70 -10.22 -11.22 10.70
C LEU A 70 -9.76 -12.68 10.66
N LYS A 71 -8.50 -12.92 10.32
CA LYS A 71 -7.92 -14.26 10.30
C LYS A 71 -7.95 -14.90 11.69
N ASN A 72 -7.49 -14.19 12.71
CA ASN A 72 -7.53 -14.67 14.09
C ASN A 72 -8.97 -14.95 14.55
N GLY A 73 -9.92 -14.08 14.17
CA GLY A 73 -11.34 -14.29 14.48
C GLY A 73 -11.93 -15.51 13.78
N ASN A 74 -11.53 -15.79 12.54
CA ASN A 74 -11.95 -16.98 11.80
C ASN A 74 -11.32 -18.26 12.35
N ASP A 75 -10.01 -18.23 12.65
CA ASP A 75 -9.29 -19.35 13.24
C ASP A 75 -9.88 -19.71 14.61
N ALA A 76 -10.19 -18.70 15.46
CA ALA A 76 -10.87 -18.92 16.74
C ALA A 76 -12.28 -19.54 16.58
N LYS A 77 -13.05 -19.09 15.58
CA LYS A 77 -14.37 -19.68 15.28
C LYS A 77 -14.24 -21.12 14.79
N LYS A 78 -13.26 -21.39 13.93
CA LYS A 78 -12.96 -22.74 13.43
C LYS A 78 -12.54 -23.68 14.56
N ASP A 79 -11.70 -23.21 15.47
CA ASP A 79 -11.27 -23.98 16.64
C ASP A 79 -12.44 -24.25 17.59
N SER A 80 -13.29 -23.24 17.85
CA SER A 80 -14.52 -23.40 18.63
C SER A 80 -15.47 -24.40 17.99
N LEU A 81 -15.64 -24.35 16.66
CA LEU A 81 -16.50 -25.29 15.94
C LEU A 81 -15.94 -26.70 16.04
N THR A 82 -14.64 -26.88 15.80
CA THR A 82 -13.95 -28.17 15.92
C THR A 82 -14.07 -28.74 17.33
N GLN A 83 -13.94 -27.89 18.36
CA GLN A 83 -14.15 -28.29 19.75
C GLN A 83 -15.58 -28.79 20.00
N LYS A 84 -16.58 -28.10 19.44
CA LYS A 84 -17.99 -28.52 19.54
C LYS A 84 -18.27 -29.82 18.80
N TYR A 85 -17.68 -30.04 17.64
CA TYR A 85 -17.77 -31.34 16.95
C TYR A 85 -17.20 -32.48 17.82
N ARG A 86 -16.05 -32.28 18.47
CA ARG A 86 -15.48 -33.29 19.38
C ARG A 86 -16.32 -33.53 20.62
N GLU A 87 -17.00 -32.50 21.12
CA GLU A 87 -17.94 -32.62 22.25
C GLU A 87 -19.13 -33.48 21.87
N ILE A 88 -19.74 -33.15 20.73
CA ILE A 88 -20.83 -33.90 20.15
C ILE A 88 -20.45 -35.37 19.89
N GLU A 89 -19.29 -35.63 19.30
CA GLU A 89 -18.81 -36.99 19.02
C GLU A 89 -18.62 -37.81 20.31
N ARG A 90 -18.15 -37.19 21.40
CA ARG A 90 -18.05 -37.84 22.71
C ARG A 90 -19.42 -38.16 23.30
N ASP A 91 -20.35 -37.20 23.25
CA ASP A 91 -21.70 -37.39 23.78
C ASP A 91 -22.46 -38.46 22.99
N LEU A 92 -22.25 -38.51 21.67
CA LEU A 92 -22.77 -39.55 20.79
C LEU A 92 -22.26 -40.95 21.20
N ASN A 93 -20.95 -41.09 21.38
CA ASN A 93 -20.34 -42.35 21.79
C ASN A 93 -20.82 -42.80 23.18
N CYS A 94 -20.88 -41.88 24.14
CA CYS A 94 -21.41 -42.16 25.49
C CYS A 94 -22.88 -42.60 25.45
N THR A 95 -23.70 -41.96 24.60
CA THR A 95 -25.10 -42.37 24.41
C THR A 95 -25.19 -43.77 23.83
N ASN A 96 -24.36 -44.10 22.83
CA ASN A 96 -24.32 -45.43 22.23
C ASN A 96 -23.86 -46.51 23.22
N GLU A 97 -22.91 -46.22 24.10
CA GLU A 97 -22.49 -47.11 25.18
C GLU A 97 -23.68 -47.45 26.11
N ILE A 98 -24.44 -46.44 26.55
CA ILE A 98 -25.64 -46.62 27.37
C ILE A 98 -26.71 -47.44 26.63
N LEU A 99 -26.93 -47.19 25.33
CA LEU A 99 -27.89 -47.95 24.53
C LEU A 99 -27.50 -49.43 24.45
N CYS A 100 -26.23 -49.74 24.25
CA CYS A 100 -25.72 -51.12 24.28
C CYS A 100 -25.95 -51.79 25.64
N GLU A 101 -25.70 -51.09 26.75
CA GLU A 101 -25.97 -51.61 28.10
C GLU A 101 -27.46 -51.91 28.35
N THR A 102 -28.36 -51.15 27.72
CA THR A 102 -29.81 -51.40 27.79
C THR A 102 -30.32 -52.49 26.85
N GLY A 103 -29.45 -53.09 26.03
CA GLY A 103 -29.80 -54.19 25.11
C GLY A 103 -30.28 -53.76 23.73
N ILE A 104 -30.05 -52.51 23.32
CA ILE A 104 -30.31 -52.04 21.96
C ILE A 104 -29.25 -52.64 21.01
N PRO A 105 -29.64 -53.26 19.88
CA PRO A 105 -28.71 -53.85 18.93
C PRO A 105 -27.88 -52.76 18.20
N GLU A 106 -26.68 -53.14 17.77
CA GLU A 106 -25.71 -52.24 17.10
C GLU A 106 -26.29 -51.54 15.84
N THR A 107 -27.32 -52.12 15.21
CA THR A 107 -27.99 -51.56 14.02
C THR A 107 -28.79 -50.29 14.30
N ASP A 108 -29.22 -50.09 15.55
CA ASP A 108 -30.12 -49.00 15.95
C ASP A 108 -29.37 -47.89 16.72
N LEU A 109 -28.03 -47.99 16.80
CA LEU A 109 -27.19 -46.99 17.43
C LEU A 109 -27.18 -45.69 16.63
N LEU A 110 -26.95 -44.58 17.35
CA LEU A 110 -26.90 -43.26 16.74
C LEU A 110 -25.63 -43.14 15.90
N THR A 111 -25.78 -42.85 14.61
CA THR A 111 -24.67 -42.59 13.68
C THR A 111 -24.49 -41.10 13.44
N ASN A 112 -23.29 -40.71 12.99
CA ASN A 112 -22.99 -39.33 12.59
C ASN A 112 -23.97 -38.79 11.54
N GLU A 113 -24.52 -39.66 10.67
CA GLU A 113 -25.51 -39.29 9.65
C GLU A 113 -26.84 -38.82 10.22
N ILE A 114 -27.27 -39.36 11.37
CA ILE A 114 -28.52 -38.97 12.03
C ILE A 114 -28.38 -37.58 12.65
N LEU A 115 -27.22 -37.29 13.22
CA LEU A 115 -26.95 -36.02 13.90
C LEU A 115 -26.59 -34.89 12.93
N PHE A 116 -25.95 -35.23 11.81
CA PHE A 116 -25.64 -34.32 10.72
C PHE A 116 -26.38 -34.76 9.46
N PRO A 117 -27.67 -34.41 9.31
CA PRO A 117 -28.34 -34.58 8.03
C PRO A 117 -27.52 -33.85 6.96
N SER A 118 -27.20 -34.53 5.86
CA SER A 118 -26.48 -33.97 4.70
C SER A 118 -27.08 -32.66 4.16
N LYS A 119 -28.29 -32.30 4.61
CA LYS A 119 -28.96 -31.01 4.38
C LYS A 119 -28.20 -29.78 4.92
N PHE A 120 -27.21 -29.95 5.79
CA PHE A 120 -26.34 -28.83 6.17
C PHE A 120 -25.42 -28.37 5.03
N ASP A 121 -25.11 -29.25 4.07
CA ASP A 121 -24.29 -28.92 2.89
C ASP A 121 -25.04 -27.99 1.92
N GLU A 122 -26.37 -28.14 1.82
CA GLU A 122 -27.23 -27.29 0.97
C GLU A 122 -27.31 -25.83 1.45
N MET A 123 -27.01 -25.54 2.72
CA MET A 123 -27.00 -24.16 3.24
C MET A 123 -25.69 -23.42 2.95
N ILE A 124 -24.58 -24.14 2.73
CA ILE A 124 -23.27 -23.52 2.47
C ILE A 124 -23.20 -23.01 1.02
N ASP A 125 -23.82 -23.71 0.07
CA ASP A 125 -23.87 -23.26 -1.34
C ASP A 125 -24.70 -21.98 -1.54
N ASN A 126 -25.73 -21.76 -0.72
CA ASN A 126 -26.56 -20.55 -0.83
C ASN A 126 -25.86 -19.28 -0.33
N ASN A 127 -24.81 -19.40 0.49
CA ASN A 127 -23.98 -18.27 0.90
C ASN A 127 -22.69 -18.13 0.08
N ALA A 128 -22.28 -19.19 -0.62
CA ALA A 128 -21.16 -19.14 -1.56
C ALA A 128 -21.45 -18.19 -2.74
N ALA A 129 -22.72 -18.04 -3.15
CA ALA A 129 -23.12 -17.07 -4.18
C ALA A 129 -22.96 -15.60 -3.74
N ASN A 130 -22.90 -15.31 -2.44
CA ASN A 130 -22.77 -13.94 -1.90
C ASN A 130 -21.37 -13.59 -1.42
N HIS A 131 -20.49 -14.58 -1.18
CA HIS A 131 -19.08 -14.26 -1.00
C HIS A 131 -18.46 -14.05 -2.39
N LEU A 132 -18.07 -12.81 -2.65
CA LEU A 132 -17.28 -12.44 -3.81
C LEU A 132 -16.19 -13.48 -4.03
N THR A 133 -16.21 -14.10 -5.21
CA THR A 133 -15.19 -14.99 -5.76
C THR A 133 -13.85 -14.26 -5.89
N LEU A 134 -13.17 -14.06 -4.77
CA LEU A 134 -11.78 -13.57 -4.70
C LEU A 134 -10.76 -14.71 -4.79
N THR A 135 -11.21 -15.93 -5.06
CA THR A 135 -10.35 -17.12 -5.18
C THR A 135 -10.72 -17.92 -6.44
N THR A 136 -10.39 -17.37 -7.61
CA THR A 136 -9.89 -18.14 -8.77
C THR A 136 -9.37 -17.17 -9.85
N PRO A 137 -8.05 -17.12 -10.13
CA PRO A 137 -7.51 -16.22 -11.14
C PRO A 137 -7.58 -16.93 -12.50
N LEU A 138 -8.61 -16.67 -13.33
CA LEU A 138 -8.50 -17.02 -14.75
C LEU A 138 -9.32 -16.23 -15.79
N VAL A 139 -10.19 -15.28 -15.43
CA VAL A 139 -10.92 -14.50 -16.48
C VAL A 139 -10.95 -12.98 -16.23
N LEU A 140 -9.91 -12.42 -15.60
CA LEU A 140 -9.75 -10.96 -15.53
C LEU A 140 -9.06 -10.35 -16.76
N ASN A 141 -8.63 -11.16 -17.74
CA ASN A 141 -7.89 -10.64 -18.90
C ASN A 141 -8.78 -10.14 -20.05
N GLN A 142 -10.11 -10.26 -19.96
CA GLN A 142 -11.02 -9.87 -21.05
C GLN A 142 -12.15 -8.93 -20.67
N LEU A 143 -12.35 -8.62 -19.39
CA LEU A 143 -13.27 -7.54 -19.04
C LEU A 143 -12.56 -6.21 -19.27
N SER A 144 -13.12 -5.39 -20.16
CA SER A 144 -12.68 -4.03 -20.39
C SER A 144 -12.49 -3.33 -19.03
N HIS A 145 -11.27 -2.86 -18.80
CA HIS A 145 -10.79 -2.18 -17.58
C HIS A 145 -11.75 -1.11 -17.03
N LEU A 146 -12.64 -0.58 -17.87
CA LEU A 146 -13.70 0.34 -17.49
C LEU A 146 -14.80 -0.32 -16.66
N SER A 147 -15.31 -1.50 -17.04
CA SER A 147 -16.45 -2.14 -16.35
C SER A 147 -16.10 -2.54 -14.91
N PHE A 148 -14.87 -3.02 -14.68
CA PHE A 148 -14.40 -3.35 -13.35
C PHE A 148 -14.23 -2.11 -12.47
N LEU A 149 -13.63 -1.04 -12.99
CA LEU A 149 -13.51 0.23 -12.27
C LEU A 149 -14.88 0.85 -11.96
N GLU A 150 -15.83 0.74 -12.88
CA GLU A 150 -17.18 1.28 -12.72
C GLU A 150 -17.99 0.48 -11.69
N MET A 151 -17.79 -0.83 -11.63
CA MET A 151 -18.33 -1.70 -10.57
C MET A 151 -17.76 -1.33 -9.19
N LEU A 152 -16.44 -1.14 -9.09
CA LEU A 152 -15.78 -0.69 -7.86
C LEU A 152 -16.28 0.69 -7.42
N ASN A 153 -16.47 1.62 -8.36
CA ASN A 153 -17.01 2.95 -8.07
C ASN A 153 -18.46 2.91 -7.57
N ARG A 154 -19.30 2.01 -8.10
CA ARG A 154 -20.66 1.79 -7.57
C ARG A 154 -20.62 1.28 -6.12
N HIS A 155 -19.74 0.33 -5.81
CA HIS A 155 -19.57 -0.17 -4.44
C HIS A 155 -19.06 0.91 -3.48
N ARG A 156 -18.09 1.73 -3.91
CA ARG A 156 -17.57 2.85 -3.09
C ARG A 156 -18.68 3.81 -2.68
N ASN A 157 -19.56 4.19 -3.60
CA ASN A 157 -20.66 5.12 -3.31
C ASN A 157 -21.74 4.52 -2.40
N GLN A 158 -21.97 3.20 -2.44
CA GLN A 158 -22.92 2.53 -1.54
C GLN A 158 -22.39 2.43 -0.10
N ILE A 159 -21.09 2.19 0.07
CA ILE A 159 -20.43 2.14 1.39
C ILE A 159 -20.42 3.53 2.04
N LEU A 160 -20.12 4.59 1.27
CA LEU A 160 -20.16 5.96 1.78
C LEU A 160 -21.59 6.45 2.03
N GLY A 161 -22.55 6.12 1.17
CA GLY A 161 -23.96 6.52 1.32
C GLY A 161 -24.68 5.87 2.52
N SER A 162 -24.13 4.78 3.07
CA SER A 162 -24.72 4.10 4.24
C SER A 162 -24.18 4.60 5.58
N SER A 163 -23.19 5.50 5.59
CA SER A 163 -22.52 5.96 6.83
C SER A 163 -23.10 7.22 7.48
N ASP A 164 -24.17 7.83 6.95
CA ASP A 164 -24.80 9.00 7.58
C ASP A 164 -25.75 8.68 8.76
N ARG A 165 -25.64 7.49 9.38
CA ARG A 165 -26.47 7.12 10.54
C ARG A 165 -25.74 6.78 11.84
N ILE A 166 -24.43 7.03 11.94
CA ILE A 166 -23.73 6.89 13.23
C ILE A 166 -23.07 8.22 13.61
N LEU A 167 -23.92 9.19 13.91
CA LEU A 167 -23.62 10.32 14.78
C LEU A 167 -24.18 9.98 16.18
N CYS A 168 -23.43 10.36 17.22
CA CYS A 168 -23.66 10.14 18.66
C CYS A 168 -23.14 8.78 19.14
N THR A 169 -22.33 8.65 20.20
CA THR A 169 -22.30 9.47 21.42
C THR A 169 -20.98 9.28 22.16
N SER A 170 -20.55 10.36 22.81
CA SER A 170 -19.40 10.53 23.69
C SER A 170 -19.25 9.46 24.79
N GLY A 171 -18.01 9.12 25.09
CA GLY A 171 -17.63 8.33 26.27
C GLY A 171 -16.13 8.34 26.47
N GLY A 172 -15.59 9.43 27.00
CA GLY A 172 -14.21 9.45 27.50
C GLY A 172 -14.13 8.76 28.85
N ILE A 173 -13.03 8.04 29.13
CA ILE A 173 -12.45 7.91 30.46
C ILE A 173 -10.91 7.83 30.31
N THR A 174 -10.29 8.44 31.31
CA THR A 174 -8.92 8.85 31.53
C THR A 174 -7.96 7.74 31.99
N ARG A 175 -6.66 8.00 31.75
CA ARG A 175 -5.51 7.99 32.69
C ARG A 175 -4.51 6.82 32.70
N ALA A 176 -3.25 7.23 32.90
CA ALA A 176 -1.97 6.53 33.14
C ALA A 176 -1.15 6.30 31.86
N THR A 177 -0.12 7.08 31.49
CA THR A 177 1.09 7.55 32.22
C THR A 177 1.96 6.41 32.75
N ALA A 178 2.81 5.87 31.88
CA ALA A 178 4.10 5.30 32.23
C ALA A 178 5.09 5.55 31.07
N THR A 179 5.91 6.56 31.28
CA THR A 179 7.06 6.98 30.49
C THR A 179 8.22 5.98 30.66
N ALA A 180 8.88 5.66 29.53
CA ALA A 180 10.33 5.67 29.32
C ALA A 180 10.89 4.39 28.64
N SER A 181 11.55 4.66 27.50
CA SER A 181 12.73 3.93 26.97
C SER A 181 12.52 2.71 26.07
N ILE A 182 11.85 2.89 24.93
CA ILE A 182 12.04 2.06 23.70
C ILE A 182 12.67 2.89 22.56
N THR A 183 13.24 4.06 22.84
CA THR A 183 13.91 4.92 21.84
C THR A 183 15.17 4.32 21.19
N SER A 184 15.57 3.07 21.49
CA SER A 184 16.73 2.45 20.86
C SER A 184 16.47 1.74 19.53
N ILE A 185 15.22 1.49 19.12
CA ILE A 185 14.94 0.75 17.87
C ILE A 185 14.70 1.69 16.67
N MET A 186 14.35 2.96 16.90
CA MET A 186 14.08 3.90 15.79
C MET A 186 15.34 4.40 15.06
N SER A 187 16.54 4.21 15.61
CA SER A 187 17.79 4.63 14.95
C SER A 187 18.25 3.68 13.83
N ALA A 188 17.66 2.49 13.69
CA ALA A 188 18.04 1.54 12.63
C ALA A 188 17.31 1.79 11.29
N ILE A 189 16.23 2.59 11.26
CA ILE A 189 15.42 2.80 10.05
C ILE A 189 15.85 4.05 9.25
N SER A 190 16.78 4.85 9.78
CA SER A 190 17.28 6.04 9.09
C SER A 190 18.78 5.92 8.76
N GLU A 191 19.18 4.89 8.02
CA GLU A 191 20.42 5.05 7.25
C GLU A 191 20.04 5.78 5.95
N PRO A 192 20.49 7.03 5.74
CA PRO A 192 20.16 7.78 4.53
C PRO A 192 20.56 6.96 3.31
N ALA A 193 19.58 6.77 2.42
CA ALA A 193 19.63 5.95 1.22
C ALA A 193 20.85 6.32 0.34
N LYS A 194 22.01 5.70 0.59
CA LYS A 194 23.21 5.93 -0.24
C LYS A 194 22.85 5.58 -1.69
N MET A 195 22.91 6.57 -2.58
CA MET A 195 22.58 6.42 -4.00
C MET A 195 23.82 6.02 -4.81
N LYS A 196 23.59 5.35 -5.94
CA LYS A 196 24.60 5.04 -6.98
C LYS A 196 24.11 5.55 -8.33
N LYS A 197 25.01 5.84 -9.27
CA LYS A 197 24.63 6.12 -10.67
C LYS A 197 24.47 4.82 -11.45
N CYS A 198 23.47 4.73 -12.32
CA CYS A 198 23.32 3.65 -13.29
C CYS A 198 24.52 3.64 -14.25
N GLN A 199 25.12 2.49 -14.53
CA GLN A 199 26.25 2.41 -15.47
C GLN A 199 25.86 2.63 -16.93
N THR A 200 24.57 2.50 -17.28
CA THR A 200 24.09 2.61 -18.67
C THR A 200 23.57 4.00 -18.99
N CYS A 201 22.84 4.65 -18.08
CA CYS A 201 22.21 5.95 -18.32
C CYS A 201 22.57 7.02 -17.28
N GLU A 202 23.50 6.71 -16.36
CA GLU A 202 24.02 7.62 -15.33
C GLU A 202 23.02 8.20 -14.32
N GLN A 203 21.75 7.83 -14.40
CA GLN A 203 20.72 8.27 -13.46
C GLN A 203 21.01 7.78 -12.03
N LEU A 204 20.76 8.64 -11.03
CA LEU A 204 20.82 8.25 -9.62
C LEU A 204 19.73 7.22 -9.30
N ILE A 205 20.15 6.09 -8.72
CA ILE A 205 19.30 4.98 -8.27
C ILE A 205 19.76 4.53 -6.88
N HIS A 206 18.91 3.84 -6.12
CA HIS A 206 19.30 3.29 -4.82
C HIS A 206 20.47 2.29 -4.94
N ARG A 207 21.40 2.25 -3.96
CA ARG A 207 22.56 1.34 -3.97
C ARG A 207 22.20 -0.12 -4.24
N ASN A 208 21.05 -0.57 -3.73
CA ASN A 208 20.59 -1.96 -3.82
C ASN A 208 19.50 -2.17 -4.90
N ALA A 209 19.18 -1.17 -5.72
CA ALA A 209 18.20 -1.35 -6.80
C ALA A 209 18.70 -2.43 -7.79
N PRO A 210 17.89 -3.47 -8.08
CA PRO A 210 18.29 -4.57 -8.96
C PRO A 210 18.25 -4.16 -10.44
N ILE A 211 17.38 -3.22 -10.80
CA ILE A 211 17.13 -2.77 -12.17
C ILE A 211 17.01 -1.23 -12.16
N CYS A 212 17.55 -0.56 -13.17
CA CYS A 212 17.38 0.89 -13.32
C CYS A 212 15.95 1.22 -13.75
N PRO A 213 15.20 2.09 -13.04
CA PRO A 213 13.83 2.42 -13.43
C PRO A 213 13.75 3.15 -14.77
N ARG A 214 14.79 3.93 -15.13
CA ARG A 214 14.83 4.75 -16.34
C ARG A 214 15.14 3.94 -17.61
N CYS A 215 16.15 3.06 -17.59
CA CYS A 215 16.56 2.29 -18.77
C CYS A 215 16.31 0.77 -18.67
N LYS A 216 15.81 0.28 -17.54
CA LYS A 216 15.56 -1.14 -17.26
C LYS A 216 16.80 -2.05 -17.32
N ALA A 217 18.02 -1.50 -17.45
CA ALA A 217 19.25 -2.28 -17.36
C ALA A 217 19.43 -2.88 -15.95
N LYS A 218 19.91 -4.14 -15.88
CA LYS A 218 20.30 -4.78 -14.62
C LYS A 218 21.43 -3.98 -13.97
N SER A 219 21.26 -3.61 -12.71
CA SER A 219 22.26 -2.85 -11.98
C SER A 219 23.41 -3.76 -11.54
N ARG A 220 24.64 -3.45 -11.94
CA ARG A 220 25.85 -4.14 -11.48
C ARG A 220 26.57 -3.32 -10.40
N SER A 221 27.16 -3.99 -9.42
CA SER A 221 28.07 -3.34 -8.45
C SER A 221 29.44 -3.09 -9.12
N LYS A 222 30.11 -1.98 -8.75
CA LYS A 222 31.48 -1.70 -9.26
C LYS A 222 32.50 -2.73 -8.78
N TYR A 223 32.33 -3.24 -7.57
CA TYR A 223 33.10 -4.37 -7.05
C TYR A 223 32.32 -5.63 -7.40
N SER A 224 32.62 -6.24 -8.55
CA SER A 224 32.30 -7.67 -8.71
C SER A 224 33.01 -8.40 -7.57
N LYS A 225 32.36 -9.38 -6.95
CA LYS A 225 33.02 -10.22 -5.94
C LYS A 225 34.35 -10.67 -6.56
N ARG A 226 35.50 -10.24 -6.01
CA ARG A 226 36.81 -10.78 -6.38
C ARG A 226 36.64 -12.28 -6.33
N SER A 227 36.74 -12.93 -7.50
CA SER A 227 36.81 -14.38 -7.57
C SER A 227 37.88 -14.80 -6.57
N ARG A 228 37.52 -15.55 -5.52
CA ARG A 228 38.54 -16.31 -4.81
C ARG A 228 39.13 -17.20 -5.90
N LYS A 229 40.42 -17.00 -6.21
CA LYS A 229 41.14 -17.96 -7.05
C LYS A 229 40.94 -19.31 -6.37
N LEU A 230 40.30 -20.23 -7.10
CA LEU A 230 40.42 -21.65 -6.82
C LEU A 230 41.91 -21.93 -7.06
N GLU A 231 42.63 -22.24 -6.00
CA GLU A 231 43.89 -22.97 -6.07
C GLU A 231 43.54 -24.43 -5.76
#